data_AF-A0A7V3YH91-F1
#
_entry.id   AF-A0A7V3YH91-F1
#
_cell.length_a   1.000
_cell.length_b   1.000
_cell.length_c   1.000
_cell.angle_alpha   90.00
_cell.angle_beta   90.00
_cell.angle_gamma   90.00
#
_symmetry.space_group_name_H-M   'P 1'
#
loop_
_entity.id
_entity.type
_entity.pdbx_description
1 polymer ?
#
loop_
_entity_poly.entity_id
_entity_poly.type
_entity_poly.pdbx_seq_one_letter_code
_entity_poly.pdbx_strand_id
1 'polypeptide(L)'
;MSKIIISSVQKRFLPLELASERGDVIVSREFQDYGKYEYLSLELTEFCWLAPVTVETVKFVQKEWKGITLSYIAVTGFGKIYHPFEVKDCSTLFLKFAELPPTPEAIRKFVGQYGPLRSGLPSTWGNRWDDDRIDGKPMKKSVAWNRIKGLVKTLECSPKKGEKRLLEALRKELLELSKREEPQDYPPLPRLRRVISIESLEFWEKQIWEMNKAYQVWQIIREKKLEFLRKITLTSKGPEGPKVTFLLANLPQEVVSSFKNASEFCETLKNPQFLRSYLPEGVPLLSAGISFYPVLLDSDEPTPEDCFFLLRSWLTGKINFYLRQGVSPFITWRDENFKPYLLPEDLLSAMWLQFYFWVVGEKKFKRCAICGLWEDVTDKTSAWTVHPECALRVRARKYYEKVKTARELYREGKSLEEIASVLGKDPAWVEKQLRRIKVLPEEG
;
A
#
# COMPACT_ATOMS: atom_id res chain seq x y z
N MET A 1 35.04 4.49 13.03
CA MET A 1 35.96 4.50 11.87
C MET A 1 35.88 3.13 11.24
N SER A 2 35.05 2.97 10.21
CA SER A 2 34.88 1.69 9.49
C SER A 2 36.14 1.39 8.67
N LYS A 3 36.64 0.16 8.70
CA LYS A 3 37.81 -0.26 7.90
C LYS A 3 37.32 -1.13 6.76
N ILE A 4 37.68 -0.76 5.53
CA ILE A 4 37.46 -1.63 4.36
C ILE A 4 38.60 -2.64 4.33
N ILE A 5 38.27 -3.93 4.45
CA ILE A 5 39.23 -5.03 4.34
C ILE A 5 39.12 -5.61 2.93
N ILE A 6 40.23 -5.61 2.19
CA ILE A 6 40.33 -6.19 0.84
C ILE A 6 41.12 -7.49 0.98
N SER A 7 40.51 -8.64 0.71
CA SER A 7 41.23 -9.93 0.68
C SER A 7 41.32 -10.47 -0.75
N SER A 8 42.53 -10.78 -1.22
CA SER A 8 42.72 -11.62 -2.39
C SER A 8 42.57 -13.09 -1.98
N VAL A 9 41.91 -13.89 -2.82
CA VAL A 9 41.62 -15.29 -2.53
C VAL A 9 42.91 -16.11 -2.53
N GLN A 10 43.39 -16.47 -1.34
CA GLN A 10 44.12 -17.72 -1.12
C GLN A 10 43.71 -18.30 0.24
N LYS A 11 43.13 -19.51 0.18
CA LYS A 11 42.63 -20.37 1.27
C LYS A 11 43.16 -20.03 2.67
N ARG A 12 42.40 -19.25 3.44
CA ARG A 12 42.33 -19.28 4.92
C ARG A 12 41.09 -18.46 5.33
N PHE A 13 40.04 -19.15 5.78
CA PHE A 13 38.84 -18.52 6.31
C PHE A 13 39.15 -17.83 7.64
N LEU A 14 38.80 -16.54 7.75
CA LEU A 14 38.53 -15.89 9.03
C LEU A 14 37.01 -16.03 9.30
N PRO A 15 36.56 -16.23 10.55
CA PRO A 15 35.13 -16.38 10.85
C PRO A 15 34.36 -15.08 10.55
N LEU A 16 33.30 -15.18 9.74
CA LEU A 16 32.41 -14.09 9.30
C LEU A 16 31.73 -13.32 10.45
N GLU A 17 31.66 -13.90 11.64
CA GLU A 17 30.98 -13.32 12.82
C GLU A 17 31.65 -12.04 13.34
N LEU A 18 32.97 -11.86 13.14
CA LEU A 18 33.69 -10.69 13.66
C LEU A 18 33.55 -9.41 12.82
N ALA A 19 33.10 -9.52 11.57
CA ALA A 19 32.97 -8.39 10.65
C ALA A 19 31.59 -7.70 10.74
N SER A 20 30.53 -8.44 11.10
CA SER A 20 29.17 -7.89 11.21
C SER A 20 29.01 -6.97 12.43
N GLU A 21 29.69 -7.26 13.55
CA GLU A 21 29.64 -6.43 14.76
C GLU A 21 30.33 -5.05 14.61
N ARG A 22 31.18 -4.88 13.57
CA ARG A 22 31.98 -3.65 13.36
C ARG A 22 31.45 -2.73 12.27
N GLY A 23 30.43 -3.16 11.51
CA GLY A 23 29.91 -2.40 10.37
C GLY A 23 30.90 -2.26 9.22
N ASP A 24 31.78 -3.24 9.04
CA ASP A 24 32.75 -3.26 7.94
C ASP A 24 32.10 -3.84 6.67
N VAL A 25 32.37 -3.23 5.51
CA VAL A 25 31.85 -3.68 4.20
C VAL A 25 32.82 -4.70 3.61
N ILE A 26 32.36 -5.92 3.37
CA ILE A 26 33.13 -6.98 2.71
C ILE A 26 32.80 -6.95 1.22
N VAL A 27 33.82 -6.81 0.38
CA VAL A 27 33.68 -6.89 -1.09
C VAL A 27 34.43 -8.13 -1.56
N SER A 28 33.71 -9.12 -2.07
CA SER A 28 34.29 -10.28 -2.74
C SER A 28 34.43 -10.01 -4.24
N ARG A 29 35.43 -10.65 -4.87
CA ARG A 29 35.71 -10.53 -6.30
C ARG A 29 35.65 -11.92 -6.92
N GLU A 30 34.63 -12.17 -7.74
CA GLU A 30 34.59 -13.36 -8.60
C GLU A 30 34.93 -12.96 -10.04
N PHE A 31 35.80 -13.76 -10.67
CA PHE A 31 36.08 -13.65 -12.10
C PHE A 31 35.32 -14.77 -12.80
N GLN A 32 34.48 -14.41 -13.78
CA GLN A 32 33.95 -15.38 -14.75
C GLN A 32 34.56 -15.07 -16.12
N ASP A 33 35.19 -16.07 -16.73
CA ASP A 33 35.88 -15.95 -18.00
C ASP A 33 34.89 -16.19 -19.15
N TYR A 34 34.47 -15.10 -19.80
CA TYR A 34 33.63 -15.13 -21.00
C TYR A 34 34.37 -14.53 -22.20
N GLY A 35 35.59 -14.97 -22.50
CA GLY A 35 36.26 -14.73 -23.79
C GLY A 35 36.46 -13.26 -24.24
N LYS A 36 37.71 -12.83 -24.44
CA LYS A 36 38.15 -11.50 -24.95
C LYS A 36 37.64 -10.25 -24.21
N TYR A 37 36.70 -10.34 -23.30
CA TYR A 37 36.27 -9.25 -22.43
C TYR A 37 36.21 -9.74 -20.98
N GLU A 38 37.03 -9.13 -20.11
CA GLU A 38 36.88 -9.30 -18.66
C GLU A 38 35.68 -8.46 -18.20
N TYR A 39 34.60 -9.13 -17.77
CA TYR A 39 33.48 -8.48 -17.12
C TYR A 39 33.66 -8.51 -15.61
N LEU A 40 33.65 -7.34 -14.98
CA LEU A 40 33.61 -7.23 -13.53
C LEU A 40 32.16 -6.97 -13.11
N SER A 41 31.48 -8.03 -12.68
CA SER A 41 30.15 -7.94 -12.06
C SER A 41 30.31 -7.57 -10.58
N LEU A 42 29.74 -6.43 -10.18
CA LEU A 42 29.54 -6.08 -8.77
C LEU A 42 28.06 -6.26 -8.47
N GLU A 43 27.68 -7.43 -7.96
CA GLU A 43 26.36 -7.66 -7.40
C GLU A 43 26.24 -6.93 -6.05
N LEU A 44 25.79 -5.68 -6.10
CA LEU A 44 25.40 -4.91 -4.91
C LEU A 44 24.00 -5.28 -4.38
N THR A 45 23.42 -6.38 -4.88
CA THR A 45 22.08 -6.85 -4.56
C THR A 45 21.96 -7.39 -3.12
N GLU A 46 23.04 -7.90 -2.53
CA GLU A 46 22.98 -8.48 -1.19
C GLU A 46 23.25 -7.48 -0.06
N PHE A 47 23.95 -6.37 -0.31
CA PHE A 47 24.33 -5.40 0.74
C PHE A 47 23.37 -4.24 0.94
N CYS A 48 22.45 -3.98 -0.01
CA CYS A 48 21.50 -2.86 0.10
C CYS A 48 20.46 -3.03 1.22
N TRP A 49 20.43 -4.18 1.89
CA TRP A 49 19.48 -4.49 2.97
C TRP A 49 19.92 -3.98 4.35
N LEU A 50 21.20 -3.63 4.56
CA LEU A 50 21.74 -3.35 5.90
C LEU A 50 22.30 -1.93 6.13
N ALA A 51 22.58 -1.14 5.08
CA ALA A 51 22.91 0.28 5.22
C ALA A 51 22.68 1.06 3.92
N PRO A 52 22.24 2.33 3.97
CA PRO A 52 22.15 3.16 2.78
C PRO A 52 23.55 3.41 2.18
N VAL A 53 23.73 3.05 0.92
CA VAL A 53 24.93 3.41 0.15
C VAL A 53 24.91 4.93 -0.05
N THR A 54 25.86 5.65 0.55
CA THR A 54 25.93 7.10 0.40
C THR A 54 26.59 7.49 -0.92
N VAL A 55 26.33 8.72 -1.36
CA VAL A 55 26.97 9.32 -2.55
C VAL A 55 28.50 9.37 -2.39
N GLU A 56 29.01 9.51 -1.15
CA GLU A 56 30.46 9.45 -0.90
C GLU A 56 31.05 8.07 -1.17
N THR A 57 30.35 6.98 -0.81
CA THR A 57 30.81 5.61 -1.06
C THR A 57 30.93 5.33 -2.57
N VAL A 58 29.95 5.78 -3.36
CA VAL A 58 29.98 5.64 -4.84
C VAL A 58 31.12 6.45 -5.45
N LYS A 59 31.33 7.68 -4.99
CA LYS A 59 32.44 8.53 -5.44
C LYS A 59 33.80 7.93 -5.10
N PHE A 60 33.93 7.29 -3.94
CA PHE A 60 35.15 6.62 -3.52
C PHE A 60 35.48 5.44 -4.45
N VAL A 61 34.51 4.57 -4.74
CA VAL A 61 34.69 3.42 -5.65
C VAL A 61 35.06 3.88 -7.06
N GLN A 62 34.37 4.91 -7.58
CA GLN A 62 34.71 5.49 -8.90
C GLN A 62 36.09 6.14 -8.96
N LYS A 63 36.56 6.71 -7.84
CA LYS A 63 37.87 7.37 -7.75
C LYS A 63 39.02 6.36 -7.71
N GLU A 64 38.87 5.31 -6.92
CA GLU A 64 39.92 4.30 -6.74
C GLU A 64 39.99 3.32 -7.92
N TRP A 65 38.87 3.03 -8.58
CA TRP A 65 38.79 2.00 -9.62
C TRP A 65 38.61 2.64 -11.00
N LYS A 66 39.72 3.15 -11.56
CA LYS A 66 39.76 3.70 -12.92
C LYS A 66 39.43 2.62 -13.95
N GLY A 67 38.34 2.80 -14.70
CA GLY A 67 37.97 1.94 -15.84
C GLY A 67 36.63 1.22 -15.70
N ILE A 68 35.96 1.29 -14.54
CA ILE A 68 34.65 0.66 -14.34
C ILE A 68 33.55 1.70 -14.51
N THR A 69 32.67 1.45 -15.48
CA THR A 69 31.47 2.24 -15.68
C THR A 69 30.40 1.66 -14.75
N LEU A 70 30.23 2.27 -13.59
CA LEU A 70 29.11 1.94 -12.70
C LEU A 70 27.82 2.45 -13.34
N SER A 71 27.07 1.55 -13.97
CA SER A 71 25.70 1.79 -14.41
C SER A 71 24.81 1.96 -13.18
N TYR A 72 24.74 3.17 -12.65
CA TYR A 72 23.82 3.50 -11.56
C TYR A 72 22.40 3.51 -12.14
N ILE A 73 21.65 2.42 -11.98
CA ILE A 73 20.20 2.54 -11.97
C ILE A 73 19.90 3.34 -10.70
N ALA A 74 19.61 4.62 -10.89
CA ALA A 74 19.13 5.45 -9.80
C ALA A 74 17.80 4.85 -9.35
N VAL A 75 17.85 4.00 -8.32
CA VAL A 75 16.69 3.54 -7.57
C VAL A 75 16.22 4.74 -6.76
N THR A 76 15.71 5.76 -7.44
CA THR A 76 15.11 6.93 -6.83
C THR A 76 13.75 6.50 -6.31
N GLY A 77 13.72 6.16 -5.02
CA GLY A 77 12.51 5.93 -4.26
C GLY A 77 11.66 4.78 -4.78
N PHE A 78 12.03 3.55 -4.46
CA PHE A 78 10.98 2.55 -4.27
C PHE A 78 10.01 3.17 -3.25
N GLY A 79 8.79 3.48 -3.70
CA GLY A 79 7.69 3.78 -2.80
C GLY A 79 7.67 2.69 -1.73
N LYS A 80 7.30 3.04 -0.48
CA LYS A 80 7.30 2.13 0.67
C LYS A 80 6.90 0.73 0.22
N ILE A 81 7.86 -0.21 0.24
CA ILE A 81 7.58 -1.60 -0.08
C ILE A 81 6.66 -2.09 1.02
N TYR A 82 5.46 -2.49 0.63
CA TYR A 82 4.46 -2.98 1.55
C TYR A 82 4.91 -4.35 2.07
N HIS A 83 4.97 -4.50 3.40
CA HIS A 83 5.23 -5.76 4.07
C HIS A 83 3.91 -6.23 4.73
N PRO A 84 3.09 -7.05 4.05
CA PRO A 84 1.69 -7.28 4.40
C PRO A 84 1.42 -7.82 5.80
N PHE A 85 2.42 -8.46 6.41
CA PHE A 85 2.26 -9.27 7.60
C PHE A 85 3.18 -8.87 8.76
N GLU A 86 4.14 -7.97 8.52
CA GLU A 86 5.06 -7.52 9.58
C GLU A 86 4.55 -6.26 10.30
N VAL A 87 3.76 -5.43 9.62
CA VAL A 87 3.20 -4.21 10.21
C VAL A 87 1.83 -4.51 10.80
N LYS A 88 1.74 -4.53 12.14
CA LYS A 88 0.51 -4.78 12.90
C LYS A 88 -0.70 -3.95 12.42
N ASP A 89 -0.44 -2.72 11.97
CA ASP A 89 -1.46 -1.77 11.48
C ASP A 89 -2.03 -2.10 10.08
N CYS A 90 -1.45 -3.07 9.38
CA CYS A 90 -1.82 -3.45 8.02
C CYS A 90 -2.79 -4.65 7.97
N SER A 91 -3.01 -5.37 9.07
CA SER A 91 -3.92 -6.53 9.12
C SER A 91 -5.37 -6.23 8.71
N THR A 92 -5.80 -4.97 8.82
CA THR A 92 -7.16 -4.49 8.51
C THR A 92 -7.22 -3.67 7.22
N LEU A 93 -6.19 -3.76 6.37
CA LEU A 93 -6.08 -2.88 5.21
C LEU A 93 -7.22 -3.08 4.21
N PHE A 94 -7.61 -4.33 3.93
CA PHE A 94 -8.72 -4.62 3.03
C PHE A 94 -10.06 -4.01 3.51
N LEU A 95 -10.28 -3.89 4.83
CA LEU A 95 -11.46 -3.24 5.42
C LEU A 95 -11.41 -1.73 5.23
N LYS A 96 -10.25 -1.12 5.50
CA LYS A 96 -10.01 0.31 5.24
C LYS A 96 -10.19 0.64 3.76
N PHE A 97 -9.78 -0.27 2.87
CA PHE A 97 -9.92 -0.13 1.43
C PHE A 97 -11.35 -0.33 0.96
N ALA A 98 -12.07 -1.32 1.50
CA ALA A 98 -13.50 -1.54 1.23
C ALA A 98 -14.37 -0.34 1.64
N GLU A 99 -13.97 0.39 2.69
CA GLU A 99 -14.67 1.57 3.21
C GLU A 99 -14.12 2.89 2.65
N LEU A 100 -13.11 2.83 1.77
CA LEU A 100 -12.50 4.02 1.20
C LEU A 100 -13.51 4.70 0.27
N PRO A 101 -13.80 6.01 0.46
CA PRO A 101 -14.58 6.75 -0.52
C PRO A 101 -13.84 6.71 -1.87
N PRO A 102 -14.51 6.38 -2.99
CA PRO A 102 -13.88 6.36 -4.30
C PRO A 102 -13.73 7.80 -4.84
N THR A 103 -13.07 8.67 -4.08
CA THR A 103 -12.78 10.05 -4.48
C THR A 103 -11.29 10.23 -4.74
N PRO A 104 -10.89 11.13 -5.66
CA PRO A 104 -9.48 11.40 -5.94
C PRO A 104 -8.66 11.76 -4.70
N GLU A 105 -9.26 12.47 -3.74
CA GLU A 105 -8.59 12.88 -2.49
C GLU A 105 -8.34 11.69 -1.57
N ALA A 106 -9.35 10.83 -1.38
CA ALA A 106 -9.24 9.65 -0.54
C ALA A 106 -8.26 8.64 -1.13
N ILE A 107 -8.31 8.42 -2.45
CA ILE A 107 -7.36 7.58 -3.19
C ILE A 107 -5.95 8.14 -3.07
N ARG A 108 -5.73 9.43 -3.31
CA ARG A 108 -4.40 10.07 -3.14
C ARG A 108 -3.86 9.90 -1.72
N LYS A 109 -4.70 10.07 -0.71
CA LYS A 109 -4.32 9.87 0.70
C LYS A 109 -3.94 8.41 0.96
N PHE A 110 -4.73 7.46 0.45
CA PHE A 110 -4.46 6.03 0.60
C PHE A 110 -3.14 5.63 -0.09
N VAL A 111 -2.94 6.07 -1.34
CA VAL A 111 -1.69 5.86 -2.10
C VAL A 111 -0.49 6.45 -1.38
N GLY A 112 -0.62 7.68 -0.86
CA GLY A 112 0.47 8.32 -0.11
C GLY A 112 0.84 7.57 1.18
N GLN A 113 -0.11 6.85 1.76
CA GLN A 113 0.11 6.07 2.99
C GLN A 113 0.67 4.66 2.70
N TYR A 114 0.11 3.95 1.72
CA TYR A 114 0.34 2.52 1.51
C TYR A 114 1.04 2.16 0.19
N GLY A 115 1.12 3.08 -0.77
CA GLY A 115 1.68 2.83 -2.10
C GLY A 115 0.63 2.52 -3.17
N PRO A 116 1.06 2.25 -4.42
CA PRO A 116 0.18 1.82 -5.52
C PRO A 116 -0.42 0.43 -5.26
N LEU A 117 -1.52 0.09 -5.92
CA LEU A 117 -2.17 -1.23 -5.77
C LEU A 117 -1.34 -2.36 -6.38
N ARG A 118 -0.81 -2.14 -7.58
CA ARG A 118 0.08 -3.06 -8.30
C ARG A 118 1.52 -2.62 -8.15
N SER A 119 2.41 -3.58 -8.05
CA SER A 119 3.84 -3.30 -8.16
C SER A 119 4.07 -2.73 -9.57
N GLY A 120 4.51 -1.47 -9.65
CA GLY A 120 4.71 -0.76 -10.92
C GLY A 120 5.85 -1.30 -11.77
N LEU A 121 6.29 -2.54 -11.54
CA LEU A 121 7.14 -3.26 -12.46
C LEU A 121 6.26 -3.58 -13.68
N PRO A 122 6.62 -3.07 -14.87
CA PRO A 122 6.04 -3.57 -16.09
C PRO A 122 6.18 -5.09 -16.04
N SER A 123 5.11 -5.82 -16.28
CA SER A 123 5.10 -7.29 -16.33
C SER A 123 5.88 -7.81 -17.55
N THR A 124 7.01 -7.21 -17.93
CA THR A 124 7.81 -7.51 -19.13
C THR A 124 8.46 -8.89 -19.12
N TRP A 125 8.16 -9.73 -18.12
CA TRP A 125 8.49 -11.15 -18.12
C TRP A 125 7.29 -12.07 -18.36
N GLY A 126 6.10 -11.51 -18.62
CA GLY A 126 4.89 -12.25 -18.98
C GLY A 126 4.29 -11.76 -20.30
N ASN A 127 4.56 -12.50 -21.38
CA ASN A 127 3.78 -12.58 -22.63
C ASN A 127 3.28 -11.27 -23.24
N ARG A 128 4.20 -10.45 -23.77
CA ARG A 128 3.88 -9.40 -24.74
C ARG A 128 4.73 -9.56 -26.01
N TRP A 129 4.50 -10.67 -26.70
CA TRP A 129 4.76 -10.80 -28.14
C TRP A 129 3.39 -10.68 -28.80
N ASP A 130 3.07 -9.49 -29.27
CA ASP A 130 2.14 -9.16 -30.36
C ASP A 130 1.52 -7.78 -30.11
N ASP A 131 1.54 -6.99 -31.19
CA ASP A 131 1.04 -5.63 -31.36
C ASP A 131 1.69 -4.48 -30.56
N ASP A 132 2.56 -3.74 -31.25
CA ASP A 132 2.39 -2.28 -31.44
C ASP A 132 3.44 -1.74 -32.44
N ARG A 133 3.08 -1.73 -33.73
CA ARG A 133 3.64 -0.77 -34.70
C ARG A 133 2.62 0.33 -34.93
N ILE A 134 2.76 1.46 -34.23
CA ILE A 134 1.98 2.66 -34.52
C ILE A 134 2.92 3.87 -34.61
N ASP A 135 2.95 4.43 -35.84
CA ASP A 135 3.27 5.78 -36.27
C ASP A 135 4.74 6.27 -36.29
N GLY A 136 5.36 6.05 -37.45
CA GLY A 136 6.62 6.67 -37.87
C GLY A 136 6.51 8.16 -38.19
N LYS A 137 6.77 9.02 -37.21
CA LYS A 137 7.14 10.42 -37.43
C LYS A 137 8.43 10.78 -36.69
N PRO A 138 9.48 11.28 -37.37
CA PRO A 138 10.71 11.72 -36.70
C PRO A 138 10.50 13.07 -35.99
N MET A 139 10.95 13.15 -34.73
CA MET A 139 10.89 14.34 -33.89
C MET A 139 12.08 15.30 -34.15
N LYS A 140 11.84 16.61 -34.08
CA LYS A 140 12.80 17.68 -34.42
C LYS A 140 13.99 17.80 -33.44
N LYS A 141 15.14 18.22 -33.99
CA LYS A 141 16.48 18.36 -33.39
C LYS A 141 16.50 19.07 -32.01
N SER A 142 17.31 18.51 -31.10
CA SER A 142 17.22 18.71 -29.65
C SER A 142 18.10 19.84 -29.07
N VAL A 143 17.65 20.31 -27.91
CA VAL A 143 18.27 21.27 -26.97
C VAL A 143 19.73 20.96 -26.60
N ALA A 144 20.21 19.73 -26.81
CA ALA A 144 21.60 19.35 -26.55
C ALA A 144 22.61 20.16 -27.38
N TRP A 145 22.25 20.50 -28.62
CA TRP A 145 23.13 21.26 -29.52
C TRP A 145 23.36 22.70 -29.05
N ASN A 146 22.33 23.32 -28.46
CA ASN A 146 22.44 24.67 -27.91
C ASN A 146 23.31 24.72 -26.65
N ARG A 147 23.38 23.62 -25.89
CA ARG A 147 24.19 23.52 -24.67
C ARG A 147 25.68 23.35 -24.99
N ILE A 148 26.00 22.58 -26.03
CA ILE A 148 27.37 22.44 -26.54
C ILE A 148 27.87 23.76 -27.11
N LYS A 149 27.05 24.48 -27.89
CA LYS A 149 27.38 25.83 -28.37
C LYS A 149 27.63 26.82 -27.23
N GLY A 150 26.85 26.75 -26.15
CA GLY A 150 27.05 27.57 -24.96
C GLY A 150 28.40 27.34 -24.29
N LEU A 151 28.77 26.06 -24.08
CA LEU A 151 30.03 25.68 -23.45
C LEU A 151 31.27 26.07 -24.26
N VAL A 152 31.22 25.94 -25.60
CA VAL A 152 32.29 26.39 -26.49
C VAL A 152 32.49 27.90 -26.36
N LYS A 153 31.41 28.68 -26.31
CA LYS A 153 31.46 30.15 -26.17
C LYS A 153 31.98 30.59 -24.80
N THR A 154 31.71 29.84 -23.73
CA THR A 154 32.25 30.14 -22.38
C THR A 154 33.77 29.93 -22.30
N LEU A 155 34.30 28.97 -23.05
CA LEU A 155 35.73 28.66 -23.09
C LEU A 155 36.54 29.68 -23.93
N GLU A 156 35.89 30.43 -24.82
CA GLU A 156 36.54 31.48 -25.62
C GLU A 156 36.89 32.75 -24.81
N CYS A 157 36.28 32.93 -23.63
CA CYS A 157 36.37 34.20 -22.89
C CYS A 157 37.61 34.36 -21.98
N SER A 158 38.45 33.34 -21.77
CA SER A 158 39.72 33.54 -21.05
C SER A 158 40.70 32.36 -21.16
N PRO A 159 41.61 32.33 -22.16
CA PRO A 159 42.65 31.29 -22.19
C PRO A 159 43.92 31.79 -21.48
N LYS A 160 44.35 31.09 -20.43
CA LYS A 160 45.75 31.18 -19.99
C LYS A 160 46.65 30.53 -21.04
N LYS A 161 47.90 31.00 -21.17
CA LYS A 161 48.84 30.68 -22.27
C LYS A 161 49.11 29.16 -22.49
N GLY A 162 48.76 28.29 -21.54
CA GLY A 162 48.83 26.83 -21.65
C GLY A 162 47.55 26.12 -22.14
N GLU A 163 46.38 26.77 -22.12
CA GLU A 163 45.08 26.16 -22.47
C GLU A 163 44.79 26.20 -23.97
N LYS A 164 45.53 27.00 -24.74
CA LYS A 164 45.32 27.15 -26.18
C LYS A 164 45.49 25.82 -26.93
N ARG A 165 46.52 25.04 -26.58
CA ARG A 165 46.75 23.70 -27.15
C ARG A 165 45.68 22.69 -26.77
N LEU A 166 45.14 22.77 -25.55
CA LEU A 166 44.09 21.88 -25.07
C LEU A 166 42.75 22.19 -25.77
N LEU A 167 42.45 23.47 -25.94
CA LEU A 167 41.29 23.94 -26.70
C LEU A 167 41.38 23.55 -28.18
N GLU A 168 42.57 23.63 -28.78
CA GLU A 168 42.78 23.21 -30.17
C GLU A 168 42.66 21.69 -30.34
N ALA A 169 43.15 20.91 -29.37
CA ALA A 169 42.97 19.46 -29.33
C ALA A 169 41.49 19.08 -29.18
N LEU A 170 40.77 19.69 -28.22
CA LEU A 170 39.33 19.52 -28.03
C LEU A 170 38.52 19.92 -29.26
N ARG A 171 38.92 21.00 -29.94
CA ARG A 171 38.26 21.47 -31.17
C ARG A 171 38.44 20.46 -32.31
N LYS A 172 39.63 19.88 -32.44
CA LYS A 172 39.93 18.86 -33.44
C LYS A 172 39.19 17.55 -33.17
N GLU A 173 39.10 17.16 -31.89
CA GLU A 173 38.40 15.95 -31.45
C GLU A 173 36.87 16.10 -31.59
N LEU A 174 36.30 17.25 -31.21
CA LEU A 174 34.88 17.55 -31.45
C LEU A 174 34.55 17.64 -32.94
N LEU A 175 35.46 18.17 -33.77
CA LEU A 175 35.28 18.21 -35.21
C LEU A 175 35.32 16.81 -35.83
N GLU A 176 36.23 15.94 -35.37
CA GLU A 176 36.26 14.53 -35.79
C GLU A 176 35.04 13.74 -35.29
N LEU A 177 34.59 13.98 -34.06
CA LEU A 177 33.33 13.42 -33.55
C LEU A 177 32.11 13.90 -34.35
N SER A 178 32.13 15.15 -34.84
CA SER A 178 31.05 15.68 -35.69
C SER A 178 31.04 15.10 -37.12
N LYS A 179 32.19 14.61 -37.60
CA LYS A 179 32.30 13.91 -38.89
C LYS A 179 31.96 12.43 -38.79
N ARG A 180 32.05 11.86 -37.59
CA ARG A 180 31.56 10.51 -37.27
C ARG A 180 30.05 10.54 -37.08
N GLU A 181 29.31 10.86 -38.14
CA GLU A 181 27.88 10.54 -38.24
C GLU A 181 27.72 9.27 -39.08
N GLU A 182 27.57 8.13 -38.40
CA GLU A 182 26.39 7.29 -38.67
C GLU A 182 25.55 7.29 -37.39
N PRO A 183 24.30 7.75 -37.43
CA PRO A 183 23.41 7.69 -36.29
C PRO A 183 22.94 6.24 -36.11
N GLN A 184 23.49 5.52 -35.13
CA GLN A 184 22.71 4.46 -34.50
C GLN A 184 21.61 5.15 -33.68
N ASP A 185 20.37 4.79 -33.96
CA ASP A 185 19.16 5.13 -33.20
C ASP A 185 19.31 4.74 -31.73
N TYR A 186 19.95 5.59 -30.93
CA TYR A 186 19.81 5.54 -29.49
C TYR A 186 18.60 6.39 -29.11
N PRO A 187 17.52 5.79 -28.59
CA PRO A 187 16.41 6.57 -28.07
C PRO A 187 16.93 7.49 -26.95
N PRO A 188 16.43 8.73 -26.84
CA PRO A 188 16.85 9.63 -25.78
C PRO A 188 16.59 9.00 -24.41
N LEU A 189 17.57 9.08 -23.51
CA LEU A 189 17.41 8.69 -22.11
C LEU A 189 16.14 9.35 -21.56
N PRO A 190 15.20 8.57 -20.97
CA PRO A 190 13.97 9.12 -20.44
C PRO A 190 14.31 10.18 -19.40
N ARG A 191 13.81 11.40 -19.61
CA ARG A 191 13.72 12.35 -18.49
C ARG A 191 12.97 11.61 -17.38
N LEU A 192 13.54 11.58 -16.17
CA LEU A 192 12.87 11.11 -14.96
C LEU A 192 11.56 11.91 -14.77
N ARG A 193 10.50 11.45 -15.44
CA ARG A 193 9.12 11.79 -15.09
C ARG A 193 8.97 11.25 -13.68
N ARG A 194 8.43 12.08 -12.77
CA ARG A 194 7.87 11.59 -11.51
C ARG A 194 7.12 10.30 -11.84
N VAL A 195 7.41 9.23 -11.13
CA VAL A 195 6.67 7.96 -11.23
C VAL A 195 5.25 8.27 -10.76
N ILE A 196 4.46 8.83 -11.68
CA ILE A 196 3.02 8.86 -11.58
C ILE A 196 2.66 7.39 -11.64
N SER A 197 2.11 6.87 -10.55
CA SER A 197 1.54 5.53 -10.49
C SER A 197 0.77 5.31 -11.80
N ILE A 198 1.12 4.27 -12.55
CA ILE A 198 0.54 3.95 -13.87
C ILE A 198 -0.98 3.69 -13.76
N GLU A 199 -1.48 3.53 -12.54
CA GLU A 199 -2.86 3.23 -12.23
C GLU A 199 -3.75 4.45 -12.46
N SER A 200 -4.75 4.28 -13.33
CA SER A 200 -5.78 5.30 -13.56
C SER A 200 -6.70 5.43 -12.34
N LEU A 201 -7.32 6.60 -12.19
CA LEU A 201 -8.36 6.79 -11.17
C LEU A 201 -9.49 5.76 -11.33
N GLU A 202 -9.92 5.49 -12.56
CA GLU A 202 -10.93 4.49 -12.89
C GLU A 202 -10.54 3.08 -12.39
N PHE A 203 -9.26 2.72 -12.49
CA PHE A 203 -8.77 1.45 -11.96
C PHE A 203 -8.95 1.38 -10.44
N TRP A 204 -8.56 2.44 -9.73
CA TRP A 204 -8.71 2.52 -8.28
C TRP A 204 -10.18 2.44 -7.85
N GLU A 205 -11.04 3.24 -8.47
CA GLU A 205 -12.48 3.23 -8.20
C GLU A 205 -13.08 1.83 -8.40
N LYS A 206 -12.69 1.15 -9.48
CA LYS A 206 -13.09 -0.23 -9.76
C LYS A 206 -12.61 -1.19 -8.67
N GLN A 207 -11.36 -1.10 -8.23
CA GLN A 207 -10.81 -2.02 -7.21
C GLN A 207 -11.43 -1.80 -5.83
N ILE A 208 -11.63 -0.54 -5.42
CA ILE A 208 -12.36 -0.17 -4.20
C ILE A 208 -13.75 -0.79 -4.24
N TRP A 209 -14.43 -0.65 -5.38
CA TRP A 209 -15.78 -1.19 -5.57
C TRP A 209 -15.83 -2.72 -5.51
N GLU A 210 -14.88 -3.42 -6.14
CA GLU A 210 -14.81 -4.89 -6.08
C GLU A 210 -14.58 -5.38 -4.64
N MET A 211 -13.67 -4.75 -3.89
CA MET A 211 -13.43 -5.10 -2.48
C MET A 211 -14.65 -4.79 -1.60
N ASN A 212 -15.28 -3.64 -1.78
CA ASN A 212 -16.49 -3.26 -1.06
C ASN A 212 -17.64 -4.25 -1.29
N LYS A 213 -17.90 -4.64 -2.55
CA LYS A 213 -18.93 -5.64 -2.87
C LYS A 213 -18.63 -6.99 -2.21
N ALA A 214 -17.38 -7.44 -2.26
CA ALA A 214 -16.97 -8.68 -1.63
C ALA A 214 -17.18 -8.64 -0.11
N TYR A 215 -16.80 -7.52 0.52
CA TYR A 215 -17.08 -7.25 1.93
C TYR A 215 -18.58 -7.33 2.26
N GLN A 216 -19.44 -6.65 1.49
CA GLN A 216 -20.89 -6.66 1.73
C GLN A 216 -21.49 -8.05 1.58
N VAL A 217 -21.14 -8.77 0.52
CA VAL A 217 -21.61 -10.15 0.30
C VAL A 217 -21.17 -11.05 1.44
N TRP A 218 -19.94 -10.91 1.91
CA TRP A 218 -19.47 -11.65 3.09
C TRP A 218 -20.28 -11.34 4.34
N GLN A 219 -20.63 -10.07 4.62
CA GLN A 219 -21.50 -9.73 5.76
C GLN A 219 -22.87 -10.41 5.65
N ILE A 220 -23.48 -10.42 4.45
CA ILE A 220 -24.78 -11.06 4.21
C ILE A 220 -24.71 -12.57 4.49
N ILE A 221 -23.69 -13.24 3.96
CA ILE A 221 -23.47 -14.68 4.15
C ILE A 221 -23.22 -14.98 5.64
N ARG A 222 -22.32 -14.23 6.29
CA ARG A 222 -21.89 -14.46 7.66
C ARG A 222 -23.03 -14.28 8.67
N GLU A 223 -23.84 -13.24 8.48
CA GLU A 223 -24.93 -12.88 9.40
C GLU A 223 -26.26 -13.55 9.02
N LYS A 224 -26.30 -14.35 7.94
CA LYS A 224 -27.50 -15.02 7.42
C LYS A 224 -28.70 -14.07 7.30
N LYS A 225 -28.47 -12.86 6.79
CA LYS A 225 -29.49 -11.80 6.67
C LYS A 225 -30.50 -12.08 5.56
N LEU A 226 -31.46 -12.97 5.82
CA LEU A 226 -32.48 -13.42 4.86
C LEU A 226 -33.31 -12.28 4.26
N GLU A 227 -33.77 -11.35 5.10
CA GLU A 227 -34.58 -10.22 4.65
C GLU A 227 -33.79 -9.29 3.72
N PHE A 228 -32.50 -9.10 4.00
CA PHE A 228 -31.63 -8.34 3.11
C PHE A 228 -31.43 -9.06 1.77
N LEU A 229 -31.20 -10.38 1.83
CA LEU A 229 -31.03 -11.22 0.65
C LEU A 229 -32.23 -11.13 -0.30
N ARG A 230 -33.46 -11.18 0.24
CA ARG A 230 -34.70 -11.01 -0.53
C ARG A 230 -34.79 -9.65 -1.21
N LYS A 231 -34.31 -8.58 -0.56
CA LYS A 231 -34.32 -7.22 -1.12
C LYS A 231 -33.30 -7.00 -2.23
N ILE A 232 -32.28 -7.85 -2.33
CA ILE A 232 -31.26 -7.75 -3.39
C ILE A 232 -31.41 -8.85 -4.44
N THR A 233 -32.39 -9.75 -4.34
CA THR A 233 -32.54 -10.88 -5.26
C THR A 233 -33.75 -10.68 -6.17
N LEU A 234 -33.50 -10.60 -7.47
CA LEU A 234 -34.52 -10.63 -8.51
C LEU A 234 -34.63 -12.04 -9.09
N THR A 235 -35.86 -12.52 -9.25
CA THR A 235 -36.17 -13.77 -9.94
C THR A 235 -36.94 -13.44 -11.20
N SER A 236 -36.41 -13.84 -12.37
CA SER A 236 -37.12 -13.72 -13.64
C SER A 236 -37.30 -15.09 -14.28
N LYS A 237 -38.42 -15.31 -14.97
CA LYS A 237 -38.63 -16.52 -15.77
C LYS A 237 -38.04 -16.29 -17.17
N GLY A 238 -36.96 -17.00 -17.50
CA GLY A 238 -36.37 -17.02 -18.83
C GLY A 238 -36.75 -18.27 -19.62
N PRO A 239 -36.44 -18.33 -20.93
CA PRO A 239 -36.71 -19.52 -21.76
C PRO A 239 -35.93 -20.77 -21.29
N GLU A 240 -34.84 -20.58 -20.56
CA GLU A 240 -33.96 -21.63 -20.01
C GLU A 240 -34.32 -21.99 -18.56
N GLY A 241 -35.41 -21.45 -18.02
CA GLY A 241 -35.81 -21.61 -16.62
C GLY A 241 -35.68 -20.32 -15.79
N PRO A 242 -35.88 -20.42 -14.47
CA PRO A 242 -35.77 -19.28 -13.56
C PRO A 242 -34.33 -18.78 -13.48
N LYS A 243 -34.16 -17.47 -13.66
CA LYS A 243 -32.88 -16.76 -13.53
C LYS A 243 -32.90 -15.95 -12.25
N VAL A 244 -31.97 -16.27 -11.35
CA VAL A 244 -31.74 -15.47 -10.15
C VAL A 244 -30.68 -14.42 -10.46
N THR A 245 -30.96 -13.16 -10.12
CA THR A 245 -30.07 -12.02 -10.31
C THR A 245 -29.90 -11.30 -8.98
N PHE A 246 -28.65 -11.16 -8.54
CA PHE A 246 -28.32 -10.33 -7.38
C PHE A 246 -28.08 -8.87 -7.80
N LEU A 247 -28.70 -7.94 -7.10
CA LEU A 247 -28.49 -6.50 -7.20
C LEU A 247 -27.44 -6.08 -6.16
N LEU A 248 -26.17 -6.19 -6.52
CA LEU A 248 -25.07 -5.71 -5.67
C LEU A 248 -24.75 -4.26 -6.06
N ALA A 249 -25.11 -3.31 -5.20
CA ALA A 249 -24.81 -1.90 -5.36
C ALA A 249 -23.91 -1.39 -4.22
N ASN A 250 -23.13 -0.34 -4.50
CA ASN A 250 -22.32 0.34 -3.48
C ASN A 250 -23.18 1.29 -2.63
N LEU A 251 -24.14 0.73 -1.90
CA LEU A 251 -25.05 1.49 -1.06
C LEU A 251 -24.90 1.05 0.40
N PRO A 252 -25.02 1.99 1.36
CA PRO A 252 -25.11 1.62 2.76
C PRO A 252 -26.24 0.61 2.98
N GLN A 253 -26.04 -0.30 3.94
CA GLN A 253 -27.01 -1.37 4.19
C GLN A 253 -28.38 -0.82 4.60
N GLU A 254 -28.39 0.32 5.28
CA GLU A 254 -29.56 1.08 5.72
C GLU A 254 -30.39 1.56 4.53
N VAL A 255 -29.72 2.03 3.47
CA VAL A 255 -30.34 2.48 2.21
C VAL A 255 -30.99 1.29 1.51
N VAL A 256 -30.27 0.19 1.33
CA VAL A 256 -30.83 -1.02 0.69
C VAL A 256 -32.00 -1.59 1.50
N SER A 257 -31.92 -1.49 2.84
CA SER A 257 -32.99 -1.94 3.73
C SER A 257 -34.23 -1.05 3.69
N SER A 258 -34.15 0.17 3.15
CA SER A 258 -35.30 1.07 3.00
C SER A 258 -36.24 0.69 1.84
N PHE A 259 -35.75 -0.05 0.85
CA PHE A 259 -36.59 -0.55 -0.25
C PHE A 259 -37.51 -1.68 0.23
N LYS A 260 -38.72 -1.75 -0.33
CA LYS A 260 -39.69 -2.80 -0.01
C LYS A 260 -39.25 -4.14 -0.58
N ASN A 261 -38.72 -4.15 -1.80
CA ASN A 261 -38.27 -5.37 -2.49
C ASN A 261 -37.22 -5.07 -3.56
N ALA A 262 -36.66 -6.12 -4.15
CA ALA A 262 -35.64 -6.03 -5.19
C ALA A 262 -36.13 -5.34 -6.48
N SER A 263 -37.43 -5.41 -6.81
CA SER A 263 -37.97 -4.75 -8.00
C SER A 263 -37.99 -3.24 -7.84
N GLU A 264 -38.48 -2.73 -6.69
CA GLU A 264 -38.42 -1.30 -6.37
C GLU A 264 -36.97 -0.82 -6.32
N PHE A 265 -36.07 -1.64 -5.75
CA PHE A 265 -34.65 -1.33 -5.74
C PHE A 265 -34.07 -1.21 -7.16
N CYS A 266 -34.38 -2.18 -8.04
CA CYS A 266 -33.97 -2.16 -9.44
C CYS A 266 -34.51 -0.95 -10.21
N GLU A 267 -35.79 -0.63 -10.07
CA GLU A 267 -36.41 0.53 -10.72
C GLU A 267 -35.81 1.85 -10.22
N THR A 268 -35.53 1.95 -8.92
CA THR A 268 -34.84 3.11 -8.34
C THR A 268 -33.43 3.24 -8.92
N LEU A 269 -32.71 2.12 -9.07
CA LEU A 269 -31.37 2.14 -9.64
C LEU A 269 -31.34 2.58 -11.12
N LYS A 270 -32.41 2.33 -11.88
CA LYS A 270 -32.57 2.84 -13.26
C LYS A 270 -32.75 4.36 -13.32
N ASN A 271 -33.16 5.00 -12.22
CA ASN A 271 -33.32 6.44 -12.14
C ASN A 271 -32.38 7.08 -11.10
N PRO A 272 -31.20 7.56 -11.53
CA PRO A 272 -30.20 8.22 -10.69
C PRO A 272 -30.72 9.34 -9.79
N GLN A 273 -31.79 10.04 -10.19
CA GLN A 273 -32.34 11.15 -9.40
C GLN A 273 -33.09 10.64 -8.16
N PHE A 274 -33.80 9.51 -8.26
CA PHE A 274 -34.47 8.92 -7.10
C PHE A 274 -33.46 8.37 -6.10
N LEU A 275 -32.36 7.75 -6.55
CA LEU A 275 -31.31 7.30 -5.62
C LEU A 275 -30.77 8.42 -4.74
N ARG A 276 -30.71 9.67 -5.24
CA ARG A 276 -30.24 10.82 -4.44
C ARG A 276 -31.11 11.08 -3.22
N SER A 277 -32.41 10.83 -3.26
CA SER A 277 -33.28 11.05 -2.10
C SER A 277 -33.08 10.01 -0.99
N TYR A 278 -32.47 8.86 -1.31
CA TYR A 278 -32.17 7.81 -0.34
C TYR A 278 -30.73 7.85 0.17
N LEU A 279 -29.83 8.53 -0.54
CA LEU A 279 -28.43 8.65 -0.16
C LEU A 279 -28.25 9.72 0.92
N PRO A 280 -27.45 9.46 1.96
CA PRO A 280 -26.99 10.51 2.87
C PRO A 280 -26.31 11.64 2.10
N GLU A 281 -26.48 12.87 2.59
CA GLU A 281 -25.88 14.06 1.98
C GLU A 281 -24.36 13.87 1.86
N GLY A 282 -23.83 14.06 0.64
CA GLY A 282 -22.39 13.92 0.34
C GLY A 282 -21.93 12.55 -0.16
N VAL A 283 -22.80 11.54 -0.30
CA VAL A 283 -22.43 10.25 -0.91
C VAL A 283 -22.49 10.34 -2.45
N PRO A 284 -21.36 10.18 -3.18
CA PRO A 284 -21.35 10.33 -4.64
C PRO A 284 -22.08 9.18 -5.34
N LEU A 285 -22.98 9.54 -6.27
CA LEU A 285 -23.81 8.61 -7.02
C LEU A 285 -23.05 7.72 -8.03
N LEU A 286 -21.84 8.16 -8.41
CA LEU A 286 -21.03 7.62 -9.51
C LEU A 286 -20.58 6.16 -9.33
N SER A 287 -20.94 5.50 -8.22
CA SER A 287 -20.50 4.15 -7.86
C SER A 287 -21.64 3.12 -7.78
N ALA A 288 -22.86 3.46 -8.19
CA ALA A 288 -23.98 2.53 -8.30
C ALA A 288 -23.84 1.60 -9.54
N GLY A 289 -22.68 0.97 -9.71
CA GLY A 289 -22.57 -0.16 -10.62
C GLY A 289 -23.49 -1.28 -10.12
N ILE A 290 -24.27 -1.86 -11.01
CA ILE A 290 -25.06 -3.06 -10.72
C ILE A 290 -24.33 -4.20 -11.41
N SER A 291 -23.97 -5.22 -10.67
CA SER A 291 -23.47 -6.46 -11.26
C SER A 291 -24.60 -7.47 -11.27
N PHE A 292 -25.09 -7.80 -12.46
CA PHE A 292 -26.07 -8.86 -12.65
C PHE A 292 -25.33 -10.20 -12.73
N TYR A 293 -25.67 -11.13 -11.84
CA TYR A 293 -25.15 -12.50 -11.89
C TYR A 293 -26.31 -13.46 -12.12
N PRO A 294 -26.71 -13.68 -13.38
CA PRO A 294 -27.75 -14.64 -13.69
C PRO A 294 -27.23 -16.05 -13.40
N VAL A 295 -27.94 -16.78 -12.57
CA VAL A 295 -27.69 -18.23 -12.39
C VAL A 295 -28.98 -18.98 -12.65
N LEU A 296 -28.87 -20.03 -13.46
CA LEU A 296 -29.94 -20.97 -13.73
C LEU A 296 -30.10 -21.89 -12.52
N LEU A 297 -31.34 -22.07 -12.09
CA LEU A 297 -31.71 -23.03 -11.05
C LEU A 297 -32.65 -24.07 -11.63
N ASP A 298 -32.50 -25.31 -11.18
CA ASP A 298 -33.37 -26.42 -11.58
C ASP A 298 -34.76 -26.34 -10.91
N SER A 299 -34.89 -25.55 -9.83
CA SER A 299 -36.15 -25.31 -9.10
C SER A 299 -36.85 -24.06 -9.62
N ASP A 300 -38.18 -24.16 -9.81
CA ASP A 300 -39.06 -23.04 -10.20
C ASP A 300 -39.02 -21.85 -9.21
N GLU A 301 -38.74 -22.14 -7.93
CA GLU A 301 -38.61 -21.13 -6.87
C GLU A 301 -37.27 -21.29 -6.14
N PRO A 302 -36.39 -20.27 -6.13
CA PRO A 302 -35.14 -20.33 -5.39
C PRO A 302 -35.42 -20.33 -3.88
N THR A 303 -34.87 -21.32 -3.19
CA THR A 303 -34.83 -21.30 -1.73
C THR A 303 -33.80 -20.26 -1.25
N PRO A 304 -33.89 -19.81 0.02
CA PRO A 304 -32.84 -18.95 0.57
C PRO A 304 -31.46 -19.62 0.59
N GLU A 305 -31.39 -20.95 0.71
CA GLU A 305 -30.11 -21.66 0.68
C GLU A 305 -29.50 -21.64 -0.73
N ASP A 306 -30.31 -21.76 -1.78
CA ASP A 306 -29.85 -21.58 -3.16
C ASP A 306 -29.23 -20.19 -3.32
N CYS A 307 -29.90 -19.15 -2.82
CA CYS A 307 -29.40 -17.79 -2.88
C CYS A 307 -28.06 -17.61 -2.13
N PHE A 308 -27.91 -18.20 -0.93
CA PHE A 308 -26.63 -18.19 -0.22
C PHE A 308 -25.54 -18.97 -0.95
N PHE A 309 -25.88 -20.12 -1.54
CA PHE A 309 -24.95 -20.91 -2.34
C PHE A 309 -24.41 -20.11 -3.53
N LEU A 310 -25.27 -19.38 -4.25
CA LEU A 310 -24.87 -18.51 -5.35
C LEU A 310 -23.96 -17.37 -4.89
N LEU A 311 -24.28 -16.72 -3.76
CA LEU A 311 -23.43 -15.68 -3.19
C LEU A 311 -22.05 -16.21 -2.74
N ARG A 312 -22.01 -17.39 -2.10
CA ARG A 312 -20.74 -18.06 -1.74
C ARG A 312 -19.92 -18.39 -2.98
N SER A 313 -20.55 -18.90 -4.02
CA SER A 313 -19.90 -19.25 -5.30
C SER A 313 -19.30 -18.02 -5.97
N TRP A 314 -20.06 -16.92 -6.03
CA TRP A 314 -19.58 -15.64 -6.54
C TRP A 314 -18.38 -15.11 -5.73
N LEU A 315 -18.52 -15.07 -4.40
CA LEU A 315 -17.49 -14.55 -3.50
C LEU A 315 -16.19 -15.36 -3.63
N THR A 316 -16.32 -16.68 -3.65
CA THR A 316 -15.20 -17.61 -3.82
C THR A 316 -14.52 -17.42 -5.17
N GLY A 317 -15.30 -17.27 -6.25
CA GLY A 317 -14.77 -16.98 -7.59
C GLY A 317 -13.97 -15.67 -7.62
N LYS A 318 -14.45 -14.62 -6.94
CA LYS A 318 -13.75 -13.33 -6.84
C LYS A 318 -12.45 -13.44 -6.05
N ILE A 319 -12.49 -14.05 -4.87
CA ILE A 319 -11.28 -14.26 -4.06
C ILE A 319 -10.25 -15.05 -4.85
N ASN A 320 -10.65 -16.18 -5.44
CA ASN A 320 -9.74 -17.02 -6.23
C ASN A 320 -9.16 -16.29 -7.44
N PHE A 321 -9.92 -15.41 -8.10
CA PHE A 321 -9.42 -14.60 -9.20
C PHE A 321 -8.24 -13.73 -8.75
N TYR A 322 -8.37 -12.98 -7.66
CA TYR A 322 -7.29 -12.12 -7.19
C TYR A 322 -6.11 -12.90 -6.59
N LEU A 323 -6.36 -14.01 -5.89
CA LEU A 323 -5.28 -14.86 -5.38
C LEU A 323 -4.46 -15.48 -6.53
N ARG A 324 -5.09 -15.99 -7.59
CA ARG A 324 -4.38 -16.55 -8.75
C ARG A 324 -3.53 -15.54 -9.52
N GLN A 325 -3.88 -14.25 -9.45
CA GLN A 325 -3.24 -13.19 -10.23
C GLN A 325 -2.04 -12.55 -9.53
N GLY A 326 -1.87 -12.75 -8.22
CA GLY A 326 -0.79 -12.08 -7.50
C GLY A 326 -0.46 -12.67 -6.13
N VAL A 327 -0.89 -13.89 -5.82
CA VAL A 327 -0.44 -14.60 -4.61
C VAL A 327 0.20 -15.91 -5.01
N SER A 328 1.49 -16.01 -4.71
CA SER A 328 2.32 -17.17 -5.03
C SER A 328 2.64 -17.95 -3.75
N PRO A 329 2.55 -19.30 -3.77
CA PRO A 329 3.07 -20.10 -2.68
C PRO A 329 4.60 -19.96 -2.63
N PHE A 330 5.14 -19.79 -1.44
CA PHE A 330 6.57 -19.56 -1.21
C PHE A 330 7.04 -20.34 0.01
N ILE A 331 8.23 -20.91 -0.04
CA ILE A 331 8.88 -21.55 1.10
C ILE A 331 10.06 -20.66 1.50
N THR A 332 10.11 -20.25 2.77
CA THR A 332 11.24 -19.49 3.28
C THR A 332 12.29 -20.42 3.86
N TRP A 333 13.56 -20.11 3.61
CA TRP A 333 14.70 -20.82 4.20
C TRP A 333 14.88 -20.52 5.69
N ARG A 334 14.15 -19.53 6.24
CA ARG A 334 14.23 -19.14 7.66
C ARG A 334 13.43 -20.04 8.60
N ASP A 335 12.50 -20.83 8.09
CA ASP A 335 11.76 -21.80 8.88
C ASP A 335 12.42 -23.18 8.67
N GLU A 336 12.97 -23.75 9.74
CA GLU A 336 13.61 -25.07 9.72
C GLU A 336 12.69 -26.18 9.17
N ASN A 337 11.37 -25.96 9.22
CA ASN A 337 10.37 -26.92 8.78
C ASN A 337 9.88 -26.69 7.33
N PHE A 338 10.49 -25.77 6.58
CA PHE A 338 10.09 -25.44 5.20
C PHE A 338 8.59 -25.15 5.05
N LYS A 339 8.00 -24.48 6.05
CA LYS A 339 6.57 -24.20 6.07
C LYS A 339 6.17 -23.40 4.82
N PRO A 340 5.08 -23.76 4.11
CA PRO A 340 4.60 -22.98 2.99
C PRO A 340 3.93 -21.68 3.48
N TYR A 341 4.21 -20.59 2.78
CA TYR A 341 3.62 -19.27 2.96
C TYR A 341 2.92 -18.83 1.68
N LEU A 342 1.92 -17.96 1.81
CA LEU A 342 1.31 -17.27 0.68
C LEU A 342 1.91 -15.87 0.59
N LEU A 343 2.66 -15.60 -0.47
CA LEU A 343 3.34 -14.33 -0.70
C LEU A 343 2.59 -13.51 -1.75
N PRO A 344 1.96 -12.39 -1.36
CA PRO A 344 1.38 -11.47 -2.33
C PRO A 344 2.48 -10.68 -3.07
N GLU A 345 2.29 -10.47 -4.36
CA GLU A 345 3.22 -9.76 -5.26
C GLU A 345 3.02 -8.24 -5.23
N ASP A 346 1.86 -7.79 -4.75
CA ASP A 346 1.48 -6.38 -4.67
C ASP A 346 0.49 -6.07 -3.53
N LEU A 347 0.14 -4.80 -3.37
CA LEU A 347 -0.75 -4.34 -2.31
C LEU A 347 -2.18 -4.88 -2.49
N LEU A 348 -2.65 -4.97 -3.74
CA LEU A 348 -3.99 -5.45 -4.07
C LEU A 348 -4.17 -6.92 -3.71
N SER A 349 -3.29 -7.78 -4.19
CA SER A 349 -3.26 -9.21 -3.87
C SER A 349 -3.12 -9.45 -2.37
N ALA A 350 -2.34 -8.63 -1.68
CA ALA A 350 -2.22 -8.72 -0.23
C ALA A 350 -3.52 -8.39 0.52
N MET A 351 -4.27 -7.37 0.08
CA MET A 351 -5.59 -7.07 0.66
C MET A 351 -6.58 -8.22 0.40
N TRP A 352 -6.58 -8.79 -0.80
CA TRP A 352 -7.42 -9.95 -1.11
C TRP A 352 -7.04 -11.20 -0.31
N LEU A 353 -5.76 -11.39 -0.02
CA LEU A 353 -5.28 -12.46 0.85
C LEU A 353 -5.70 -12.26 2.32
N GLN A 354 -5.65 -11.03 2.82
CA GLN A 354 -6.21 -10.70 4.15
C GLN A 354 -7.72 -10.96 4.21
N PHE A 355 -8.44 -10.59 3.16
CA PHE A 355 -9.87 -10.86 3.05
C PHE A 355 -10.17 -12.36 3.00
N TYR A 356 -9.38 -13.13 2.23
CA TYR A 356 -9.47 -14.59 2.21
C TYR A 356 -9.36 -15.18 3.61
N PHE A 357 -8.34 -14.78 4.39
CA PHE A 357 -8.17 -15.27 5.76
C PHE A 357 -9.35 -14.93 6.68
N TRP A 358 -10.04 -13.80 6.43
CA TRP A 358 -11.28 -13.52 7.15
C TRP A 358 -12.41 -14.46 6.78
N VAL A 359 -12.59 -14.72 5.49
CA VAL A 359 -13.67 -15.55 4.95
C VAL A 359 -13.53 -17.00 5.41
N VAL A 360 -12.30 -17.53 5.45
CA VAL A 360 -12.05 -18.90 5.96
C VAL A 360 -12.03 -19.00 7.49
N GLY A 361 -12.12 -17.87 8.21
CA GLY A 361 -12.19 -17.84 9.67
C GLY A 361 -10.83 -17.92 10.39
N GLU A 362 -9.73 -17.95 9.65
CA GLU A 362 -8.35 -17.88 10.17
C GLU A 362 -8.07 -16.54 10.85
N LYS A 363 -8.72 -15.47 10.37
CA LYS A 363 -8.64 -14.13 10.97
C LYS A 363 -10.00 -13.63 11.41
N LYS A 364 -10.03 -12.95 12.56
CA LYS A 364 -11.25 -12.35 13.12
C LYS A 364 -11.05 -10.85 13.24
N PHE A 365 -12.03 -10.09 12.74
CA PHE A 365 -12.00 -8.63 12.78
C PHE A 365 -13.22 -8.08 13.52
N LYS A 366 -12.99 -7.07 14.36
CA LYS A 366 -14.05 -6.32 15.05
C LYS A 366 -13.75 -4.83 15.02
N ARG A 367 -14.79 -4.01 15.05
CA ARG A 367 -14.66 -2.56 15.28
C ARG A 367 -14.56 -2.27 16.77
N CYS A 368 -13.70 -1.32 17.12
CA CYS A 368 -13.66 -0.77 18.47
C CYS A 368 -14.93 0.05 18.76
N ALA A 369 -15.61 -0.24 19.87
CA ALA A 369 -16.83 0.46 20.27
C ALA A 369 -16.64 1.95 20.60
N ILE A 370 -15.40 2.42 20.78
CA ILE A 370 -15.10 3.83 21.09
C ILE A 370 -14.71 4.62 19.83
N CYS A 371 -13.74 4.13 19.04
CA CYS A 371 -13.21 4.88 17.91
C CYS A 371 -13.71 4.39 16.55
N GLY A 372 -14.47 3.29 16.49
CA GLY A 372 -15.03 2.74 15.26
C GLY A 372 -14.03 2.08 14.30
N LEU A 373 -12.73 2.18 14.57
CA LEU A 373 -11.67 1.59 13.74
C LEU A 373 -11.63 0.06 13.90
N TRP A 374 -11.23 -0.61 12.82
CA TRP A 374 -11.06 -2.07 12.74
C TRP A 374 -9.79 -2.56 13.42
N GLU A 375 -9.87 -3.76 13.98
CA GLU A 375 -8.76 -4.45 14.63
C GLU A 375 -8.81 -5.95 14.37
N ASP A 376 -7.63 -6.57 14.21
CA ASP A 376 -7.47 -8.02 14.27
C ASP A 376 -7.61 -8.50 15.72
N VAL A 377 -8.63 -9.32 15.96
CA VAL A 377 -8.99 -9.89 17.26
C VAL A 377 -8.83 -11.40 17.29
N THR A 378 -8.07 -11.97 16.35
CA THR A 378 -7.86 -13.42 16.23
C THR A 378 -7.35 -14.03 17.54
N ASP A 379 -6.33 -13.41 18.14
CA ASP A 379 -5.69 -13.87 19.39
C ASP A 379 -6.28 -13.19 20.64
N LYS A 380 -7.40 -12.48 20.50
CA LYS A 380 -8.03 -11.74 21.61
C LYS A 380 -9.23 -12.52 22.15
N THR A 381 -9.58 -12.23 23.40
CA THR A 381 -10.76 -12.85 24.02
C THR A 381 -12.04 -12.49 23.26
N SER A 382 -13.02 -13.37 23.30
CA SER A 382 -14.34 -13.13 22.68
C SER A 382 -15.02 -11.86 23.21
N ALA A 383 -14.71 -11.47 24.45
CA ALA A 383 -15.16 -10.25 25.13
C ALA A 383 -14.46 -8.96 24.68
N TRP A 384 -13.50 -9.01 23.75
CA TRP A 384 -12.86 -7.81 23.24
C TRP A 384 -13.86 -6.90 22.52
N THR A 385 -13.90 -5.63 22.92
CA THR A 385 -14.80 -4.60 22.37
C THR A 385 -14.10 -3.27 22.07
N VAL A 386 -12.93 -3.00 22.66
CA VAL A 386 -12.26 -1.69 22.58
C VAL A 386 -10.74 -1.81 22.45
N HIS A 387 -10.11 -0.91 21.71
CA HIS A 387 -8.65 -0.80 21.70
C HIS A 387 -8.12 -0.51 23.11
N PRO A 388 -6.97 -1.07 23.51
CA PRO A 388 -6.33 -0.76 24.79
C PRO A 388 -6.13 0.74 25.00
N GLU A 389 -5.68 1.47 23.98
CA GLU A 389 -5.49 2.92 24.04
C GLU A 389 -6.81 3.69 24.22
N CYS A 390 -7.87 3.26 23.55
CA CYS A 390 -9.20 3.85 23.72
C CYS A 390 -9.73 3.62 25.13
N ALA A 391 -9.56 2.40 25.67
CA ALA A 391 -9.91 2.09 27.05
C ALA A 391 -9.12 2.92 28.06
N LEU A 392 -7.81 3.08 27.85
CA LEU A 392 -6.94 3.92 28.68
C LEU A 392 -7.37 5.39 28.61
N ARG A 393 -7.68 5.92 27.43
CA ARG A 393 -8.16 7.29 27.25
C ARG A 393 -9.47 7.55 28.00
N VAL A 394 -10.42 6.61 27.94
CA VAL A 394 -11.69 6.72 28.69
C VAL A 394 -11.46 6.64 30.19
N ARG A 395 -10.60 5.74 30.67
CA ARG A 395 -10.25 5.64 32.09
C ARG A 395 -9.56 6.91 32.59
N ALA A 396 -8.61 7.44 31.80
CA ALA A 396 -7.91 8.68 32.10
C ALA A 396 -8.89 9.86 32.17
N ARG A 397 -9.80 9.99 31.21
CA ARG A 397 -10.85 11.02 31.21
C ARG A 397 -11.70 10.96 32.49
N LYS A 398 -12.28 9.79 32.80
CA LYS A 398 -13.07 9.57 34.02
C LYS A 398 -12.28 9.87 35.29
N TYR A 399 -11.00 9.54 35.30
CA TYR A 399 -10.10 9.87 36.40
C TYR A 399 -9.92 11.39 36.54
N TYR A 400 -9.63 12.09 35.45
CA TYR A 400 -9.45 13.54 35.46
C TYR A 400 -10.74 14.28 35.82
N GLU A 401 -11.90 13.81 35.36
CA GLU A 401 -13.21 14.34 35.76
C GLU A 401 -13.39 14.24 37.28
N LYS A 402 -13.12 13.07 37.88
CA LYS A 402 -13.17 12.90 39.35
C LYS A 402 -12.20 13.80 40.08
N VAL A 403 -10.98 13.95 39.57
CA VAL A 403 -9.99 14.87 40.15
C VAL A 403 -10.46 16.32 40.03
N LYS A 404 -11.08 16.70 38.91
CA LYS A 404 -11.64 18.04 38.70
C LYS A 404 -12.78 18.31 39.69
N THR A 405 -13.74 17.39 39.83
CA THR A 405 -14.84 17.50 40.78
C THR A 405 -14.34 17.56 42.23
N ALA A 406 -13.33 16.75 42.61
CA ALA A 406 -12.72 16.83 43.94
C ALA A 406 -12.12 18.23 44.22
N ARG A 407 -11.52 18.85 43.21
CA ARG A 407 -10.94 20.20 43.32
C ARG A 407 -12.01 21.28 43.44
N GLU A 408 -13.08 21.16 42.68
CA GLU A 408 -14.22 22.10 42.73
C GLU A 408 -14.88 22.05 44.13
N LEU A 409 -15.22 20.85 44.62
CA LEU A 409 -15.79 20.68 45.96
C LEU A 409 -14.86 21.16 47.08
N TYR A 410 -13.54 20.96 46.93
CA TYR A 410 -12.57 21.46 47.90
C TYR A 410 -12.52 23.00 47.92
N ARG A 411 -12.61 23.65 46.75
CA ARG A 411 -12.69 25.13 46.65
C ARG A 411 -13.99 25.69 47.24
N GLU A 412 -15.07 24.90 47.21
CA GLU A 412 -16.33 25.22 47.88
C GLU A 412 -16.27 25.03 49.41
N GLY A 413 -15.13 24.60 49.97
CA GLY A 413 -14.91 24.44 51.40
C GLY A 413 -15.38 23.11 51.97
N LYS A 414 -15.69 22.11 51.13
CA LYS A 414 -16.07 20.77 51.58
C LYS A 414 -14.91 20.03 52.25
N SER A 415 -15.21 19.24 53.29
CA SER A 415 -14.21 18.42 53.97
C SER A 415 -13.72 17.26 53.09
N LEU A 416 -12.56 16.67 53.41
CA LEU A 416 -12.02 15.54 52.64
C LEU A 416 -12.96 14.33 52.68
N GLU A 417 -13.62 14.11 53.82
CA GLU A 417 -14.58 13.03 54.06
C GLU A 417 -15.86 13.24 53.24
N GLU A 418 -16.37 14.47 53.18
CA GLU A 418 -17.54 14.81 52.36
C GLU A 418 -17.25 14.58 50.88
N ILE A 419 -16.09 15.04 50.39
CA ILE A 419 -15.67 14.86 48.99
C ILE A 419 -15.49 13.37 48.67
N ALA A 420 -14.87 12.61 49.57
CA ALA A 420 -14.65 11.18 49.43
C ALA A 420 -15.97 10.42 49.33
N SER A 421 -16.95 10.76 50.17
CA SER A 421 -18.31 10.21 50.14
C SER A 421 -19.01 10.49 48.81
N VAL A 422 -18.99 11.75 48.33
CA VAL A 422 -19.60 12.15 47.05
C VAL A 422 -18.99 11.40 45.86
N LEU A 423 -17.66 11.17 45.86
CA LEU A 423 -16.96 10.53 44.74
C LEU A 423 -16.93 8.99 44.83
N GLY A 424 -17.40 8.41 45.93
CA GLY A 424 -17.27 6.99 46.24
C GLY A 424 -15.79 6.56 46.29
N LYS A 425 -14.97 7.32 47.00
CA LYS A 425 -13.53 7.11 47.14
C LYS A 425 -13.09 7.19 48.60
N ASP A 426 -11.86 6.76 48.83
CA ASP A 426 -11.22 6.85 50.14
C ASP A 426 -10.69 8.27 50.40
N PRO A 427 -10.81 8.83 51.63
CA PRO A 427 -10.29 10.16 51.96
C PRO A 427 -8.79 10.33 51.65
N ALA A 428 -7.95 9.31 51.83
CA ALA A 428 -6.53 9.37 51.50
C ALA A 428 -6.30 9.50 49.98
N TRP A 429 -7.20 8.96 49.15
CA TRP A 429 -7.16 9.19 47.71
C TRP A 429 -7.40 10.67 47.39
N VAL A 430 -8.40 11.30 48.00
CA VAL A 430 -8.72 12.73 47.81
C VAL A 430 -7.54 13.59 48.24
N GLU A 431 -7.01 13.31 49.44
CA GLU A 431 -5.85 14.02 49.97
C GLU A 431 -4.65 13.93 49.01
N LYS A 432 -4.34 12.74 48.49
CA LYS A 432 -3.26 12.53 47.52
C LYS A 432 -3.44 13.35 46.24
N GLN A 433 -4.68 13.50 45.74
CA GLN A 433 -4.93 14.30 44.54
C GLN A 433 -4.82 15.80 44.79
N LEU A 434 -5.21 16.28 45.97
CA LEU A 434 -5.13 17.69 46.35
C LEU A 434 -3.70 18.09 46.75
N ARG A 435 -2.91 17.19 47.36
CA ARG A 435 -1.49 17.44 47.68
C ARG A 435 -0.66 17.80 46.45
N ARG A 436 -1.00 17.26 45.27
CA ARG A 436 -0.34 17.62 44.00
C ARG A 436 -0.54 19.08 43.57
N ILE A 437 -1.47 19.80 44.19
CA ILE A 437 -1.78 21.21 43.89
C ILE A 437 -0.98 22.15 44.79
N LYS A 438 -0.73 21.77 46.06
CA LYS A 438 0.04 22.58 47.02
C LYS A 438 1.50 22.83 46.61
N VAL A 439 1.97 22.19 45.54
CA VAL A 439 3.36 22.31 45.02
C VAL A 439 3.44 23.27 43.83
N LEU A 440 2.32 23.72 43.26
CA LEU A 440 2.35 24.80 42.27
C LEU A 440 2.37 26.13 43.03
N PRO A 441 3.47 26.90 42.98
CA PRO A 441 3.52 28.23 43.59
C PRO A 441 2.39 29.05 43.01
N GLU A 442 1.75 29.87 43.85
CA GLU A 442 0.93 30.96 43.34
C GLU A 442 1.85 31.85 42.50
N GLU A 443 1.80 31.72 41.18
CA GLU A 443 2.35 32.71 40.26
C GLU A 443 1.52 33.98 40.48
N GLY A 444 2.06 34.84 41.36
CA GLY A 444 1.59 36.20 41.60
C GLY A 444 2.03 37.16 40.51
#